data_AF-A0A975J8Q4-F1
#
_entry.id   AF-A0A975J8Q4-F1
#
_cell.length_a   1.000
_cell.length_b   1.000
_cell.length_c   1.000
_cell.angle_alpha   90.00
_cell.angle_beta   90.00
_cell.angle_gamma   90.00
#
_symmetry.space_group_name_H-M   'P 1'
#
loop_
_entity.id
_entity.type
_entity.pdbx_description
1 polymer ?
#
loop_
_entity_poly.entity_id
_entity_poly.type
_entity_poly.pdbx_seq_one_letter_code
_entity_poly.pdbx_strand_id
1 'polypeptide(L)'
;MRNKGTYEGTEAEIQFVKYCNSNKIQSNPIWQLLYNNLNLKDDISNYYIVRVISHVYSKLSKVEVLPKADAYLVHGQIPSQILANKNYYLTESDIEEFNLIPCLYSGISIKRPDSKKFQILKLVPHSFNEIIGSYVLGAGASIYCNNKNELIKNDSVLAGWNTTWAEFKHCFSSIPNIEMIDSDKLSLDDKLKIFKTIKNISNTTIKSIIVNDPKKLDIVFKGSYIFDEPYPAHFLYKDGCFTTNEPFNFTVTTGSGRSKGDFTIVLKP
;
A
#
# COMPACT_ATOMS: atom_id res chain seq x y z
N MET A 1 -9.50 -20.92 6.11
CA MET A 1 -8.43 -21.02 5.10
C MET A 1 -7.64 -19.73 5.10
N ARG A 2 -6.35 -19.74 5.47
CA ARG A 2 -5.48 -18.56 5.27
C ARG A 2 -5.28 -18.35 3.77
N ASN A 3 -5.37 -17.11 3.31
CA ASN A 3 -5.11 -16.76 1.92
C ASN A 3 -3.64 -17.13 1.62
N LYS A 4 -3.39 -18.00 0.63
CA LYS A 4 -2.05 -18.49 0.25
C LYS A 4 -1.06 -17.32 0.08
N GLY A 5 -1.56 -16.21 -0.46
CA GLY A 5 -0.79 -14.97 -0.62
C GLY A 5 -0.24 -14.38 0.68
N THR A 6 -1.05 -14.40 1.75
CA THR A 6 -0.69 -13.88 3.08
C THR A 6 0.35 -14.77 3.75
N TYR A 7 0.18 -16.09 3.67
CA TYR A 7 1.13 -17.04 4.26
C TYR A 7 2.53 -16.91 3.61
N GLU A 8 2.59 -16.91 2.28
CA GLU A 8 3.84 -16.75 1.55
C GLU A 8 4.48 -15.36 1.75
N GLY A 9 3.66 -14.33 1.98
CA GLY A 9 4.12 -12.98 2.34
C GLY A 9 4.83 -12.98 3.69
N THR A 10 4.17 -13.52 4.71
CA THR A 10 4.75 -13.64 6.06
C THR A 10 6.04 -14.46 6.05
N GLU A 11 6.11 -15.55 5.28
CA GLU A 11 7.34 -16.34 5.17
C GLU A 11 8.48 -15.52 4.55
N ALA A 12 8.21 -14.73 3.50
CA ALA A 12 9.22 -13.86 2.89
C ALA A 12 9.77 -12.82 3.88
N GLU A 13 8.91 -12.23 4.72
CA GLU A 13 9.31 -11.30 5.79
C GLU A 13 10.20 -11.99 6.83
N ILE A 14 9.82 -13.18 7.30
CA ILE A 14 10.60 -13.97 8.26
C ILE A 14 11.99 -14.29 7.69
N GLN A 15 12.04 -14.78 6.45
CA GLN A 15 13.31 -15.15 5.81
C GLN A 15 14.21 -13.94 5.59
N PHE A 16 13.66 -12.79 5.22
CA PHE A 16 14.41 -11.54 5.09
C PHE A 16 15.07 -11.14 6.42
N VAL A 17 14.30 -11.16 7.52
CA VAL A 17 14.82 -10.81 8.86
C VAL A 17 15.94 -11.76 9.28
N LYS A 18 15.72 -13.08 9.15
CA LYS A 18 16.72 -14.09 9.48
C LYS A 18 18.01 -13.88 8.69
N TYR A 19 17.88 -13.72 7.37
CA TYR A 19 19.02 -13.52 6.48
C TYR A 19 19.86 -12.31 6.89
N CYS A 20 19.21 -11.16 7.12
CA CYS A 20 19.93 -9.93 7.48
C CYS A 20 20.64 -10.06 8.83
N ASN A 21 19.97 -10.64 9.82
CA ASN A 21 20.52 -10.80 11.17
C ASN A 21 21.62 -11.87 11.24
N SER A 22 21.60 -12.89 10.38
CA SER A 22 22.66 -13.91 10.29
C SER A 22 23.84 -13.48 9.41
N ASN A 23 23.65 -12.51 8.52
CA ASN A 23 24.63 -12.10 7.51
C ASN A 23 25.01 -10.61 7.65
N LYS A 24 25.52 -10.25 8.83
CA LYS A 24 25.97 -8.90 9.18
C LYS A 24 27.40 -8.64 8.74
N ILE A 25 27.60 -8.50 7.43
CA ILE A 25 28.91 -8.21 6.84
C ILE A 25 28.86 -6.91 6.05
N GLN A 26 29.94 -6.13 6.09
CA GLN A 26 30.03 -4.84 5.40
C GLN A 26 29.93 -4.95 3.87
N SER A 27 30.16 -6.14 3.29
CA SER A 27 29.99 -6.40 1.86
C SER A 27 28.55 -6.74 1.46
N ASN A 28 27.64 -6.95 2.42
CA ASN A 28 26.23 -7.22 2.14
C ASN A 28 25.55 -5.93 1.63
N PRO A 29 25.00 -5.91 0.41
CA PRO A 29 24.40 -4.70 -0.17
C PRO A 29 23.27 -4.10 0.66
N ILE A 30 22.51 -4.93 1.39
CA ILE A 30 21.44 -4.45 2.29
C ILE A 30 22.04 -3.61 3.40
N TRP A 31 23.03 -4.16 4.08
CA TRP A 31 23.70 -3.48 5.19
C TRP A 31 24.47 -2.26 4.71
N GLN A 32 25.16 -2.32 3.56
CA GLN A 32 25.80 -1.14 2.97
C GLN A 32 24.81 0.00 2.74
N LEU A 33 23.65 -0.30 2.15
CA LEU A 33 22.65 0.71 1.87
C LEU A 33 22.10 1.33 3.16
N LEU A 34 21.76 0.50 4.16
CA LEU A 34 21.28 0.95 5.46
C LEU A 34 22.33 1.82 6.18
N TYR A 35 23.57 1.35 6.24
CA TYR A 35 24.66 2.04 6.94
C TYR A 35 24.92 3.43 6.35
N ASN A 36 24.96 3.51 5.02
CA ASN A 36 25.19 4.77 4.30
C ASN A 36 24.00 5.74 4.40
N ASN A 37 22.76 5.26 4.26
CA ASN A 37 21.58 6.13 4.25
C ASN A 37 21.17 6.59 5.65
N LEU A 38 21.36 5.75 6.67
CA LEU A 38 21.01 6.06 8.06
C LEU A 38 22.20 6.64 8.85
N ASN A 39 23.37 6.76 8.22
CA ASN A 39 24.59 7.29 8.84
C ASN A 39 24.93 6.58 10.16
N LEU A 40 24.80 5.25 10.16
CA LEU A 40 25.07 4.41 11.34
C LEU A 40 26.53 4.58 11.76
N LYS A 41 26.78 4.59 13.08
CA LYS A 41 28.12 4.92 13.63
C LYS A 41 28.78 3.77 14.37
N ASP A 42 27.99 2.82 14.86
CA ASP A 42 28.49 1.71 15.65
C ASP A 42 28.82 0.49 14.79
N ASP A 43 29.44 -0.51 15.40
CA ASP A 43 29.66 -1.80 14.76
C ASP A 43 28.32 -2.40 14.28
N ILE A 44 28.31 -2.90 13.03
CA ILE A 44 27.15 -3.54 12.40
C ILE A 44 26.55 -4.66 13.26
N SER A 45 27.37 -5.33 14.08
CA SER A 45 26.93 -6.38 15.00
C SER A 45 25.89 -5.90 16.01
N ASN A 46 25.85 -4.61 16.33
CA ASN A 46 24.93 -3.98 17.28
C ASN A 46 23.58 -3.58 16.65
N TYR A 47 23.44 -3.72 15.34
CA TYR A 47 22.22 -3.37 14.62
C TYR A 47 21.47 -4.62 14.18
N TYR A 48 20.17 -4.66 14.38
CA TYR A 48 19.33 -5.82 14.07
C TYR A 48 18.10 -5.38 13.30
N ILE A 49 17.61 -6.24 12.40
CA ILE A 49 16.31 -6.05 11.78
C ILE A 49 15.27 -6.80 12.62
N VAL A 50 14.17 -6.14 12.94
CA VAL A 50 13.02 -6.74 13.62
C VAL A 50 11.80 -6.71 12.71
N ARG A 51 11.03 -7.79 12.71
CA ARG A 51 9.77 -7.86 11.97
C ARG A 51 8.67 -7.11 12.71
N VAL A 52 7.91 -6.30 11.98
CA VAL A 52 6.71 -5.64 12.50
C VAL A 52 5.59 -6.67 12.67
N ILE A 53 4.98 -6.68 13.85
CA ILE A 53 3.85 -7.56 14.18
C ILE A 53 2.67 -6.81 14.79
N SER A 54 2.91 -5.59 15.29
CA SER A 54 1.92 -4.75 15.92
C SER A 54 1.05 -4.02 14.90
N HIS A 55 -0.18 -3.70 15.32
CA HIS A 55 -0.97 -2.67 14.66
C HIS A 55 -0.59 -1.33 15.28
N VAL A 56 -0.52 -0.29 14.45
CA VAL A 56 -0.15 1.06 14.87
C VAL A 56 -1.19 2.05 14.38
N TYR A 57 -1.35 3.15 15.11
CA TYR A 57 -2.33 4.17 14.78
C TYR A 57 -2.02 4.82 13.43
N SER A 58 -2.98 4.77 12.50
CA SER A 58 -2.92 5.52 11.25
C SER A 58 -3.64 6.85 11.38
N LYS A 59 -2.94 7.95 11.10
CA LYS A 59 -3.55 9.30 11.08
C LYS A 59 -4.58 9.46 9.95
N LEU A 60 -4.51 8.62 8.91
CA LEU A 60 -5.43 8.65 7.76
C LEU A 60 -6.77 7.97 8.06
N SER A 61 -6.73 6.77 8.64
CA SER A 61 -7.96 6.02 8.97
C SER A 61 -8.45 6.23 10.40
N LYS A 62 -7.64 6.88 11.25
CA LYS A 62 -7.92 7.14 12.68
C LYS A 62 -8.19 5.85 13.48
N VAL A 63 -7.54 4.77 13.08
CA VAL A 63 -7.63 3.44 13.70
C VAL A 63 -6.28 2.75 13.64
N GLU A 64 -6.10 1.72 14.46
CA GLU A 64 -4.91 0.88 14.44
C GLU A 64 -4.94 -0.09 13.25
N VAL A 65 -3.86 -0.13 12.49
CA VAL A 65 -3.68 -0.98 11.30
C VAL A 65 -2.23 -1.46 11.22
N LEU A 66 -1.98 -2.52 10.45
CA LEU A 66 -0.61 -2.84 10.07
C LEU A 66 0.00 -1.65 9.29
N PRO A 67 1.22 -1.21 9.66
CA PRO A 67 1.88 -0.09 8.99
C PRO A 67 2.40 -0.48 7.61
N LYS A 68 3.09 0.49 6.96
CA LYS A 68 3.72 0.26 5.66
C LYS A 68 5.00 -0.57 5.77
N ALA A 69 5.78 -0.36 6.83
CA ALA A 69 6.97 -1.14 7.11
C ALA A 69 6.58 -2.55 7.58
N ASP A 70 7.20 -3.54 6.97
CA ASP A 70 7.11 -4.96 7.34
C ASP A 70 8.24 -5.34 8.32
N ALA A 71 9.33 -4.56 8.34
CA ALA A 71 10.43 -4.65 9.28
C ALA A 71 11.10 -3.28 9.48
N TYR A 72 11.90 -3.11 10.53
CA TYR A 72 12.74 -1.92 10.72
C TYR A 72 14.02 -2.26 11.48
N LEU A 73 14.96 -1.32 11.52
CA LEU A 73 16.24 -1.47 12.20
C LEU A 73 16.13 -1.05 13.66
N VAL A 74 16.78 -1.79 14.55
CA VAL A 74 16.97 -1.47 15.95
C VAL A 74 18.45 -1.56 16.32
N HIS A 75 18.83 -0.83 17.35
CA HIS A 75 20.19 -0.78 17.89
C HIS A 75 20.24 -1.27 19.33
N GLY A 76 21.22 -2.10 19.67
CA GLY A 76 21.45 -2.58 21.03
C GLY A 76 22.38 -3.78 21.07
N GLN A 77 22.35 -4.52 22.18
CA GLN A 77 23.16 -5.72 22.37
C GLN A 77 22.28 -6.94 22.57
N ILE A 78 22.48 -7.98 21.76
CA ILE A 78 21.85 -9.28 21.94
C ILE A 78 22.95 -10.34 21.99
N PRO A 79 23.03 -11.15 23.06
CA PRO A 79 24.00 -12.25 23.13
C PRO A 79 23.90 -13.18 21.92
N SER A 80 25.03 -13.50 21.30
CA SER A 80 25.11 -14.31 20.08
C SER A 80 24.43 -15.67 20.22
N GLN A 81 24.54 -16.31 21.40
CA GLN A 81 23.87 -17.57 21.69
C GLN A 81 22.34 -17.45 21.67
N ILE A 82 21.79 -16.34 22.18
CA ILE A 82 20.35 -16.10 22.17
C ILE A 82 19.88 -15.88 20.72
N LEU A 83 20.61 -15.09 19.94
CA LEU A 83 20.30 -14.85 18.54
C LEU A 83 20.32 -16.15 17.73
N ALA A 84 21.31 -17.02 17.94
CA ALA A 84 21.39 -18.34 17.33
C ALA A 84 20.21 -19.25 17.76
N ASN A 85 19.85 -19.25 19.03
CA ASN A 85 18.70 -20.02 19.55
C ASN A 85 17.36 -19.55 18.96
N LYS A 86 17.21 -18.24 18.71
CA LYS A 86 16.07 -17.66 18.01
C LYS A 86 16.14 -17.83 16.48
N ASN A 87 17.15 -18.54 15.97
CA ASN A 87 17.43 -18.70 14.54
C ASN A 87 17.43 -17.35 13.81
N TYR A 88 18.03 -16.33 14.43
CA TYR A 88 18.17 -14.96 13.92
C TYR A 88 16.85 -14.23 13.62
N TYR A 89 15.71 -14.81 14.02
CA TYR A 89 14.40 -14.20 13.84
C TYR A 89 14.04 -13.35 15.04
N LEU A 90 13.89 -12.04 14.80
CA LEU A 90 13.50 -11.06 15.81
C LEU A 90 12.23 -10.34 15.35
N THR A 91 11.43 -9.94 16.32
CA THR A 91 10.18 -9.21 16.17
C THR A 91 10.12 -8.06 17.17
N GLU A 92 9.05 -7.27 17.15
CA GLU A 92 8.89 -6.16 18.10
C GLU A 92 8.85 -6.60 19.57
N SER A 93 8.49 -7.85 19.88
CA SER A 93 8.55 -8.34 21.27
C SER A 93 9.98 -8.43 21.82
N ASP A 94 10.97 -8.58 20.94
CA ASP A 94 12.38 -8.65 21.33
C ASP A 94 12.96 -7.28 21.71
N ILE A 95 12.28 -6.19 21.34
CA ILE A 95 12.73 -4.83 21.62
C ILE A 95 12.71 -4.56 23.12
N GLU A 96 11.60 -4.88 23.79
CA GLU A 96 11.47 -4.73 25.24
C GLU A 96 12.38 -5.72 25.98
N GLU A 97 12.47 -6.97 25.52
CA GLU A 97 13.30 -8.02 26.14
C GLU A 97 14.77 -7.63 26.24
N PHE A 98 15.31 -6.96 25.21
CA PHE A 98 16.73 -6.59 25.14
C PHE A 98 17.00 -5.09 25.24
N ASN A 99 16.00 -4.27 25.58
CA ASN A 99 16.09 -2.81 25.63
C ASN A 99 16.66 -2.20 24.33
N LEU A 100 16.20 -2.70 23.18
CA LEU A 100 16.66 -2.23 21.88
C LEU A 100 16.03 -0.88 21.56
N ILE A 101 16.77 -0.03 20.85
CA ILE A 101 16.33 1.31 20.46
C ILE A 101 15.98 1.28 18.96
N PRO A 102 14.72 1.57 18.57
CA PRO A 102 14.36 1.70 17.17
C PRO A 102 15.16 2.79 16.46
N CYS A 103 15.72 2.46 15.30
CA CYS A 103 16.35 3.43 14.42
C CYS A 103 15.27 4.13 13.59
N LEU A 104 15.14 5.45 13.73
CA LEU A 104 14.21 6.23 12.93
C LEU A 104 14.56 6.15 11.44
N TYR A 105 13.57 6.32 10.57
CA TYR A 105 13.70 6.31 9.12
C TYR A 105 14.18 4.99 8.52
N SER A 106 14.13 3.89 9.29
CA SER A 106 14.67 2.59 8.89
C SER A 106 13.64 1.59 8.38
N GLY A 107 12.35 1.96 8.33
CA GLY A 107 11.28 1.05 7.93
C GLY A 107 11.48 0.47 6.53
N ILE A 108 11.22 -0.82 6.39
CA ILE A 108 11.45 -1.62 5.19
C ILE A 108 10.12 -2.25 4.78
N SER A 109 9.70 -2.04 3.53
CA SER A 109 8.65 -2.86 2.95
C SER A 109 9.24 -4.04 2.20
N ILE A 110 8.75 -5.25 2.50
CA ILE A 110 9.25 -6.51 1.99
C ILE A 110 8.21 -7.08 1.03
N LYS A 111 8.61 -7.33 -0.21
CA LYS A 111 7.78 -7.98 -1.22
C LYS A 111 8.32 -9.36 -1.51
N ARG A 112 7.39 -10.29 -1.76
CA ARG A 112 7.75 -11.65 -2.16
C ARG A 112 8.54 -11.61 -3.48
N PRO A 113 9.59 -12.42 -3.63
CA PRO A 113 10.42 -12.43 -4.84
C PRO A 113 9.67 -12.71 -6.15
N ASP A 114 8.51 -13.36 -6.08
CA ASP A 114 7.69 -13.75 -7.24
C ASP A 114 6.57 -12.74 -7.56
N SER A 115 6.37 -11.73 -6.72
CA SER A 115 5.17 -10.90 -6.77
C SER A 115 5.32 -9.73 -7.73
N LYS A 116 4.90 -9.94 -8.98
CA LYS A 116 4.79 -8.88 -9.99
C LYS A 116 3.56 -7.98 -9.84
N LYS A 117 2.59 -8.36 -8.99
CA LYS A 117 1.27 -7.71 -8.86
C LYS A 117 0.90 -7.41 -7.41
N PHE A 118 1.88 -7.03 -6.60
CA PHE A 118 1.64 -6.66 -5.21
C PHE A 118 0.79 -5.39 -5.10
N GLN A 119 0.20 -5.22 -3.93
CA GLN A 119 -0.55 -4.03 -3.58
C GLN A 119 0.41 -2.98 -3.00
N ILE A 120 0.42 -1.79 -3.57
CA ILE A 120 1.12 -0.63 -3.03
C ILE A 120 0.26 -0.03 -1.91
N LEU A 121 -1.01 0.26 -2.21
CA LEU A 121 -1.97 0.84 -1.26
C LEU A 121 -3.38 0.37 -1.62
N LYS A 122 -4.23 0.21 -0.60
CA LYS A 122 -5.66 -0.01 -0.76
C LYS A 122 -6.42 1.00 0.09
N LEU A 123 -7.35 1.69 -0.56
CA LEU A 123 -8.10 2.78 0.03
C LEU A 123 -9.59 2.44 0.03
N VAL A 124 -10.18 2.51 1.22
CA VAL A 124 -11.63 2.55 1.44
C VAL A 124 -12.15 3.97 1.16
N PRO A 125 -13.48 4.19 1.00
CA PRO A 125 -14.02 5.47 0.55
C PRO A 125 -13.57 6.67 1.39
N HIS A 126 -13.60 6.54 2.72
CA HIS A 126 -13.15 7.62 3.62
C HIS A 126 -11.68 8.00 3.38
N SER A 127 -10.76 7.03 3.52
CA SER A 127 -9.32 7.28 3.31
C SER A 127 -8.98 7.71 1.88
N PHE A 128 -9.77 7.26 0.90
CA PHE A 128 -9.64 7.73 -0.47
C PHE A 128 -10.01 9.21 -0.60
N ASN A 129 -11.10 9.65 0.01
CA ASN A 129 -11.50 11.05 -0.03
C ASN A 129 -10.51 11.96 0.73
N GLU A 130 -9.95 11.49 1.84
CA GLU A 130 -8.88 12.23 2.55
C GLU A 130 -7.64 12.46 1.68
N ILE A 131 -7.25 11.49 0.82
CA ILE A 131 -6.09 11.62 -0.07
C ILE A 131 -6.43 12.33 -1.38
N ILE A 132 -7.55 11.99 -2.01
CA ILE A 132 -7.89 12.40 -3.38
C ILE A 132 -8.86 13.58 -3.42
N GLY A 133 -9.69 13.75 -2.39
CA GLY A 133 -10.66 14.84 -2.28
C GLY A 133 -11.90 14.68 -3.18
N SER A 134 -12.20 13.46 -3.66
CA SER A 134 -13.37 13.26 -4.52
C SER A 134 -13.94 11.83 -4.47
N TYR A 135 -15.06 11.66 -3.79
CA TYR A 135 -15.86 10.42 -3.86
C TYR A 135 -16.24 10.01 -5.29
N VAL A 136 -16.57 10.98 -6.15
CA VAL A 136 -16.99 10.76 -7.54
C VAL A 136 -15.90 10.07 -8.37
N LEU A 137 -14.63 10.45 -8.19
CA LEU A 137 -13.52 9.79 -8.87
C LEU A 137 -13.36 8.33 -8.43
N GLY A 138 -13.56 8.04 -7.14
CA GLY A 138 -13.55 6.67 -6.61
C GLY A 138 -14.67 5.81 -7.21
N ALA A 139 -15.88 6.37 -7.30
CA ALA A 139 -17.03 5.74 -7.96
C ALA A 139 -16.74 5.49 -9.45
N GLY A 140 -16.23 6.48 -10.17
CA GLY A 140 -15.93 6.38 -11.59
C GLY A 140 -14.84 5.34 -11.90
N ALA A 141 -13.79 5.28 -11.07
CA ALA A 141 -12.78 4.24 -11.16
C ALA A 141 -13.34 2.84 -10.82
N SER A 142 -14.43 2.77 -10.04
CA SER A 142 -15.06 1.52 -9.61
C SER A 142 -16.18 1.01 -10.50
N ILE A 143 -16.71 1.86 -11.37
CA ILE A 143 -17.91 1.62 -12.17
C ILE A 143 -17.84 0.33 -12.99
N TYR A 144 -18.94 -0.41 -13.10
CA TYR A 144 -19.05 -1.55 -14.00
C TYR A 144 -19.20 -1.04 -15.43
N CYS A 145 -18.31 -1.53 -16.31
CA CYS A 145 -18.18 -1.04 -17.68
C CYS A 145 -17.79 -2.13 -18.69
N ASN A 146 -17.73 -3.40 -18.26
CA ASN A 146 -17.26 -4.51 -19.10
C ASN A 146 -18.38 -5.45 -19.53
N ASN A 147 -19.42 -5.60 -18.70
CA ASN A 147 -20.53 -6.50 -18.93
C ASN A 147 -21.86 -5.73 -18.74
N LYS A 148 -22.74 -5.81 -19.75
CA LYS A 148 -24.06 -5.17 -19.74
C LYS A 148 -24.89 -5.57 -18.52
N ASN A 149 -24.85 -6.85 -18.14
CA ASN A 149 -25.62 -7.40 -17.04
C ASN A 149 -25.16 -6.88 -15.67
N GLU A 150 -23.97 -6.28 -15.59
CA GLU A 150 -23.45 -5.70 -14.35
C GLU A 150 -23.69 -4.20 -14.24
N LEU A 151 -24.20 -3.54 -15.29
CA LEU A 151 -24.46 -2.10 -15.25
C LEU A 151 -25.49 -1.72 -14.18
N ILE A 152 -26.44 -2.62 -13.88
CA ILE A 152 -27.43 -2.47 -12.81
C ILE A 152 -26.78 -2.32 -11.42
N LYS A 153 -25.52 -2.74 -11.24
CA LYS A 153 -24.80 -2.63 -9.98
C LYS A 153 -24.25 -1.22 -9.75
N ASN A 154 -24.27 -0.35 -10.75
CA ASN A 154 -23.65 0.97 -10.65
C ASN A 154 -24.33 1.87 -9.60
N ASP A 155 -25.62 1.71 -9.33
CA ASP A 155 -26.29 2.42 -8.22
C ASP A 155 -25.61 2.11 -6.88
N SER A 156 -25.30 0.82 -6.64
CA SER A 156 -24.59 0.40 -5.43
C SER A 156 -23.16 0.92 -5.38
N VAL A 157 -22.49 1.07 -6.54
CA VAL A 157 -21.16 1.67 -6.63
C VAL A 157 -21.21 3.12 -6.18
N LEU A 158 -22.15 3.91 -6.70
CA LEU A 158 -22.28 5.32 -6.35
C LEU A 158 -22.60 5.48 -4.86
N ALA A 159 -23.58 4.72 -4.36
CA ALA A 159 -23.94 4.72 -2.93
C ALA A 159 -22.76 4.35 -2.03
N GLY A 160 -22.04 3.28 -2.35
CA GLY A 160 -20.90 2.82 -1.55
C GLY A 160 -19.67 3.73 -1.61
N TRP A 161 -19.62 4.63 -2.59
CA TRP A 161 -18.62 5.69 -2.66
C TRP A 161 -19.10 7.01 -2.07
N ASN A 162 -20.28 7.08 -1.44
CA ASN A 162 -20.86 8.32 -0.91
C ASN A 162 -21.07 9.40 -1.98
N THR A 163 -21.63 9.02 -3.12
CA THR A 163 -22.01 9.97 -4.18
C THR A 163 -23.36 9.64 -4.81
N THR A 164 -23.91 10.57 -5.57
CA THR A 164 -25.21 10.47 -6.25
C THR A 164 -25.04 10.55 -7.77
N TRP A 165 -26.07 10.12 -8.51
CA TRP A 165 -26.09 10.30 -9.97
C TRP A 165 -25.97 11.76 -10.40
N ALA A 166 -26.53 12.69 -9.63
CA ALA A 166 -26.45 14.13 -9.93
C ALA A 166 -25.00 14.64 -9.87
N GLU A 167 -24.28 14.36 -8.79
CA GLU A 167 -22.86 14.72 -8.64
C GLU A 167 -21.99 14.01 -9.68
N PHE A 168 -22.28 12.73 -9.92
CA PHE A 168 -21.56 11.92 -10.89
C PHE A 168 -21.70 12.49 -12.31
N LYS A 169 -22.92 12.82 -12.74
CA LYS A 169 -23.19 13.46 -14.04
C LYS A 169 -22.52 14.82 -14.14
N HIS A 170 -22.63 15.65 -13.09
CA HIS A 170 -21.99 16.97 -13.05
C HIS A 170 -20.47 16.88 -13.25
N CYS A 171 -19.80 15.97 -12.54
CA CYS A 171 -18.35 15.76 -12.63
C CYS A 171 -17.90 15.32 -14.03
N PHE A 172 -18.75 14.60 -14.77
CA PHE A 172 -18.46 14.09 -16.11
C PHE A 172 -19.29 14.78 -17.20
N SER A 173 -19.73 16.01 -16.95
CA SER A 173 -20.62 16.80 -17.82
C SER A 173 -20.08 17.02 -19.23
N SER A 174 -18.76 16.91 -19.44
CA SER A 174 -18.12 16.99 -20.76
C SER A 174 -18.30 15.74 -21.63
N ILE A 175 -18.78 14.63 -21.07
CA ILE A 175 -19.00 13.39 -21.82
C ILE A 175 -20.36 13.45 -22.53
N PRO A 176 -20.42 13.27 -23.86
CA PRO A 176 -21.69 13.24 -24.58
C PRO A 176 -22.68 12.24 -24.00
N ASN A 177 -23.95 12.65 -23.91
CA ASN A 177 -25.08 11.85 -23.39
C ASN A 177 -24.99 11.43 -21.91
N ILE A 178 -24.09 12.03 -21.12
CA ILE A 178 -23.97 11.72 -19.68
C ILE A 178 -25.26 11.99 -18.91
N GLU A 179 -26.04 13.00 -19.30
CA GLU A 179 -27.32 13.34 -18.65
C GLU A 179 -28.37 12.22 -18.74
N MET A 180 -28.21 11.29 -19.69
CA MET A 180 -29.13 10.17 -19.93
C MET A 180 -28.59 8.83 -19.40
N ILE A 181 -27.41 8.82 -18.75
CA ILE A 181 -26.67 7.59 -18.41
C ILE A 181 -27.44 6.63 -17.49
N ASP A 182 -28.24 7.17 -16.59
CA ASP A 182 -29.09 6.49 -15.63
C ASP A 182 -30.54 6.28 -16.14
N SER A 183 -30.84 6.67 -17.39
CA SER A 183 -32.17 6.54 -17.99
C SER A 183 -32.28 5.37 -18.98
N ASP A 184 -33.48 4.92 -19.29
CA ASP A 184 -33.74 3.88 -20.32
C ASP A 184 -33.65 4.40 -21.76
N LYS A 185 -33.34 5.69 -21.94
CA LYS A 185 -33.25 6.33 -23.26
C LYS A 185 -31.94 6.03 -24.00
N LEU A 186 -30.95 5.41 -23.34
CA LEU A 186 -29.68 4.99 -23.94
C LEU A 186 -29.60 3.47 -24.05
N SER A 187 -29.08 3.00 -25.18
CA SER A 187 -28.77 1.58 -25.37
C SER A 187 -27.71 1.12 -24.36
N LEU A 188 -27.73 -0.16 -23.97
CA LEU A 188 -26.72 -0.72 -23.07
C LEU A 188 -25.30 -0.66 -23.66
N ASP A 189 -25.17 -0.68 -25.00
CA ASP A 189 -23.87 -0.52 -25.66
C ASP A 189 -23.31 0.88 -25.50
N ASP A 190 -24.15 1.90 -25.61
CA ASP A 190 -23.73 3.29 -25.42
C ASP A 190 -23.42 3.57 -23.96
N LYS A 191 -24.22 3.05 -23.02
CA LYS A 191 -23.90 3.10 -21.59
C LYS A 191 -22.54 2.46 -21.29
N LEU A 192 -22.25 1.29 -21.85
CA LEU A 192 -20.94 0.64 -21.68
C LEU A 192 -19.79 1.52 -22.17
N LYS A 193 -19.91 2.14 -23.35
CA LYS A 193 -18.88 3.03 -23.89
C LYS A 193 -18.66 4.23 -22.96
N ILE A 194 -19.73 4.88 -22.50
CA ILE A 194 -19.65 6.03 -21.58
C ILE A 194 -18.98 5.62 -20.27
N PHE A 195 -19.39 4.51 -19.63
CA PHE A 195 -18.78 4.05 -18.40
C PHE A 195 -17.31 3.64 -18.55
N LYS A 196 -16.90 3.11 -19.71
CA LYS A 196 -15.48 2.86 -20.01
C LYS A 196 -14.69 4.18 -20.05
N THR A 197 -15.23 5.20 -20.72
CA THR A 197 -14.62 6.54 -20.77
C THR A 197 -14.49 7.13 -19.37
N ILE A 198 -15.55 7.07 -18.55
CA ILE A 198 -15.55 7.55 -17.17
C ILE A 198 -14.47 6.84 -16.33
N LYS A 199 -14.39 5.51 -16.42
CA LYS A 199 -13.35 4.75 -15.71
C LYS A 199 -11.95 5.19 -16.11
N ASN A 200 -11.70 5.36 -17.40
CA ASN A 200 -10.40 5.77 -17.91
C ASN A 200 -10.03 7.18 -17.45
N ILE A 201 -10.96 8.13 -17.51
CA ILE A 201 -10.78 9.49 -16.99
C ILE A 201 -10.47 9.42 -15.49
N SER A 202 -11.30 8.71 -14.72
CA SER A 202 -11.14 8.60 -13.26
C SER A 202 -9.79 8.04 -12.87
N ASN A 203 -9.39 6.91 -13.47
CA ASN A 203 -8.09 6.28 -13.21
C ASN A 203 -6.92 7.19 -13.55
N THR A 204 -6.99 7.90 -14.69
CA THR A 204 -5.96 8.83 -15.13
C THR A 204 -5.86 10.05 -14.20
N THR A 205 -7.01 10.62 -13.82
CA THR A 205 -7.09 11.76 -12.91
C THR A 205 -6.57 11.40 -11.52
N ILE A 206 -6.98 10.26 -10.95
CA ILE A 206 -6.48 9.78 -9.65
C ILE A 206 -4.96 9.63 -9.68
N LYS A 207 -4.42 9.01 -10.73
CA LYS A 207 -2.98 8.86 -10.90
C LYS A 207 -2.28 10.22 -10.98
N SER A 208 -2.82 11.16 -11.76
CA SER A 208 -2.30 12.52 -11.89
C SER A 208 -2.29 13.28 -10.56
N ILE A 209 -3.37 13.20 -9.79
CA ILE A 209 -3.48 13.82 -8.45
C ILE A 209 -2.38 13.31 -7.51
N ILE A 210 -2.11 12.00 -7.53
CA ILE A 210 -1.06 11.41 -6.70
C ILE A 210 0.33 11.84 -7.19
N VAL A 211 0.62 11.69 -8.48
CA VAL A 211 1.96 11.92 -9.04
C VAL A 211 2.38 13.39 -8.97
N ASN A 212 1.43 14.33 -9.07
CA ASN A 212 1.71 15.76 -9.03
C ASN A 212 1.81 16.33 -7.60
N ASP A 213 1.70 15.49 -6.56
CA ASP A 213 1.80 15.91 -5.16
C ASP A 213 2.82 15.02 -4.41
N PRO A 214 4.02 15.55 -4.10
CA PRO A 214 5.06 14.80 -3.39
C PRO A 214 4.60 14.22 -2.06
N LYS A 215 3.74 14.93 -1.31
CA LYS A 215 3.20 14.44 -0.04
C LYS A 215 2.31 13.23 -0.26
N LYS A 216 1.46 13.24 -1.30
CA LYS A 216 0.64 12.08 -1.66
C LYS A 216 1.47 10.90 -2.14
N LEU A 217 2.55 11.15 -2.88
CA LEU A 217 3.50 10.09 -3.25
C LEU A 217 4.10 9.41 -2.02
N ASP A 218 4.60 10.20 -1.06
CA ASP A 218 5.18 9.66 0.16
C ASP A 218 4.15 8.90 1.02
N ILE A 219 2.91 9.41 1.13
CA ILE A 219 1.81 8.67 1.79
C ILE A 219 1.58 7.33 1.09
N VAL A 220 1.49 7.33 -0.25
CA VAL A 220 1.16 6.13 -1.02
C VAL A 220 2.27 5.08 -0.97
N PHE A 221 3.51 5.49 -1.21
CA PHE A 221 4.63 4.56 -1.37
C PHE A 221 5.28 4.21 -0.04
N LYS A 222 5.41 5.16 0.87
CA LYS A 222 6.16 5.01 2.13
C LYS A 222 5.25 4.98 3.36
N GLY A 223 4.02 5.50 3.28
CA GLY A 223 3.19 5.69 4.46
C GLY A 223 3.70 6.80 5.38
N SER A 224 4.59 7.66 4.89
CA SER A 224 5.00 8.86 5.60
C SER A 224 3.78 9.76 5.83
N TYR A 225 3.83 10.62 6.84
CA TYR A 225 2.73 11.50 7.29
C TYR A 225 1.53 10.77 7.91
N ILE A 226 1.31 9.48 7.62
CA ILE A 226 0.18 8.70 8.15
C ILE A 226 0.59 7.76 9.29
N PHE A 227 1.87 7.39 9.36
CA PHE A 227 2.47 6.64 10.45
C PHE A 227 3.64 7.42 11.04
N ASP A 228 3.88 7.24 12.34
CA ASP A 228 5.07 7.76 13.03
C ASP A 228 6.26 6.81 12.83
N GLU A 229 7.48 7.32 12.90
CA GLU A 229 8.69 6.50 12.78
C GLU A 229 8.74 5.40 13.86
N PRO A 230 9.26 4.19 13.56
CA PRO A 230 9.96 3.76 12.32
C PRO A 230 9.04 3.11 11.26
N TYR A 231 7.73 3.32 11.35
CA TYR A 231 6.72 2.58 10.59
C TYR A 231 6.50 3.00 9.12
N PRO A 232 6.91 4.20 8.65
CA PRO A 232 7.02 4.47 7.24
C PRO A 232 8.11 3.60 6.57
N ALA A 233 7.80 3.03 5.41
CA ALA A 233 8.75 2.22 4.65
C ALA A 233 9.65 3.11 3.78
N HIS A 234 10.82 3.47 4.29
CA HIS A 234 11.85 4.22 3.56
C HIS A 234 12.67 3.34 2.61
N PHE A 235 12.70 2.04 2.85
CA PHE A 235 13.37 1.05 2.01
C PHE A 235 12.40 0.02 1.44
N LEU A 236 12.78 -0.59 0.32
CA LEU A 236 12.02 -1.60 -0.38
C LEU A 236 12.90 -2.81 -0.69
N TYR A 237 12.48 -3.99 -0.26
CA TYR A 237 13.02 -5.26 -0.71
C TYR A 237 12.06 -5.91 -1.71
N LYS A 238 12.48 -6.04 -2.97
CA LYS A 238 11.64 -6.60 -4.04
C LYS A 238 12.53 -7.25 -5.10
N ASP A 239 12.10 -8.39 -5.64
CA ASP A 239 12.79 -9.12 -6.70
C ASP A 239 14.26 -9.46 -6.34
N GLY A 240 14.54 -9.69 -5.05
CA GLY A 240 15.89 -9.94 -4.53
C GLY A 240 16.77 -8.69 -4.40
N CYS A 241 16.25 -7.51 -4.75
CA CYS A 241 16.95 -6.24 -4.69
C CYS A 241 16.48 -5.41 -3.49
N PHE A 242 17.43 -4.79 -2.79
CA PHE A 242 17.17 -3.86 -1.70
C PHE A 242 17.53 -2.44 -2.14
N THR A 243 16.57 -1.53 -2.10
CA THR A 243 16.72 -0.13 -2.56
C THR A 243 16.05 0.84 -1.60
N THR A 244 16.29 2.15 -1.79
CA THR A 244 15.39 3.16 -1.23
C THR A 244 14.00 3.01 -1.87
N ASN A 245 12.96 3.32 -1.11
CA ASN A 245 11.57 3.18 -1.56
C ASN A 245 11.15 4.43 -2.34
N GLU A 246 11.65 4.54 -3.57
CA GLU A 246 11.27 5.61 -4.48
C GLU A 246 9.94 5.29 -5.19
N PRO A 247 9.12 6.31 -5.49
CA PRO A 247 7.94 6.12 -6.32
C PRO A 247 8.28 5.51 -7.69
N PHE A 248 7.49 4.53 -8.09
CA PHE A 248 7.57 3.90 -9.42
C PHE A 248 6.22 3.92 -10.11
N ASN A 249 6.18 3.61 -11.40
CA ASN A 249 4.95 3.61 -12.17
C ASN A 249 3.91 2.65 -11.57
N PHE A 250 2.65 3.09 -11.54
CA PHE A 250 1.55 2.30 -10.99
C PHE A 250 0.27 2.48 -11.80
N THR A 251 -0.68 1.58 -11.54
CA THR A 251 -2.02 1.58 -12.08
C THR A 251 -3.07 1.72 -10.97
N VAL A 252 -4.19 2.36 -11.31
CA VAL A 252 -5.37 2.48 -10.45
C VAL A 252 -6.33 1.37 -10.80
N THR A 253 -6.65 0.53 -9.83
CA THR A 253 -7.55 -0.64 -10.00
C THR A 253 -8.57 -0.72 -8.87
N THR A 254 -9.46 -1.70 -8.91
CA THR A 254 -10.43 -1.95 -7.83
C THR A 254 -10.12 -3.23 -7.08
N GLY A 255 -10.49 -3.26 -5.80
CA GLY A 255 -10.43 -4.47 -4.98
C GLY A 255 -11.40 -5.55 -5.46
N SER A 256 -11.04 -6.82 -5.24
CA SER A 256 -11.88 -7.97 -5.60
C SER A 256 -13.19 -8.06 -4.80
N GLY A 257 -13.29 -7.35 -3.67
CA GLY A 257 -14.50 -7.28 -2.85
C GLY A 257 -15.64 -6.44 -3.43
N ARG A 258 -15.41 -5.70 -4.53
CA ARG A 258 -16.43 -4.81 -5.13
C ARG A 258 -17.76 -5.52 -5.41
N SER A 259 -17.73 -6.77 -5.87
CA SER A 259 -18.95 -7.54 -6.15
C SER A 259 -19.77 -7.90 -4.91
N LYS A 260 -19.19 -7.75 -3.71
CA LYS A 260 -19.82 -7.97 -2.41
C LYS A 260 -20.21 -6.66 -1.70
N GLY A 261 -20.03 -5.51 -2.36
CA GLY A 261 -20.25 -4.20 -1.77
C GLY A 261 -19.01 -3.59 -1.08
N ASP A 262 -17.86 -4.27 -1.10
CA ASP A 262 -16.62 -3.73 -0.53
C ASP A 262 -15.89 -2.85 -1.56
N PHE A 263 -16.26 -1.58 -1.61
CA PHE A 263 -15.71 -0.62 -2.56
C PHE A 263 -14.35 -0.11 -2.11
N THR A 264 -13.31 -0.40 -2.89
CA THR A 264 -11.95 0.06 -2.62
C THR A 264 -11.18 0.34 -3.90
N ILE A 265 -10.32 1.35 -3.86
CA ILE A 265 -9.30 1.58 -4.88
C ILE A 265 -8.00 0.90 -4.44
N VAL A 266 -7.35 0.22 -5.39
CA VAL A 266 -6.11 -0.51 -5.17
C VAL A 266 -5.06 -0.02 -6.16
N LEU A 267 -3.93 0.43 -5.63
CA LEU A 267 -2.77 0.84 -6.42
C LEU A 267 -1.81 -0.34 -6.54
N LYS A 268 -1.36 -0.64 -7.76
CA LYS A 268 -0.46 -1.75 -8.08
C LYS A 268 0.59 -1.30 -9.08
N PRO A 269 1.78 -1.93 -9.13
CA PRO A 269 2.72 -1.74 -10.22
C PRO A 269 2.06 -1.92 -11.59
#